data_AF-A0A518D6F8-F1
#
_entry.id   AF-A0A518D6F8-F1
#
_cell.length_a   1.000
_cell.length_b   1.000
_cell.length_c   1.000
_cell.angle_alpha   90.00
_cell.angle_beta   90.00
_cell.angle_gamma   90.00
#
_symmetry.space_group_name_H-M   'P 1'
#
loop_
_entity.id
_entity.type
_entity.pdbx_description
1 polymer ?
#
loop_
_entity_poly.entity_id
_entity_poly.type
_entity_poly.pdbx_seq_one_letter_code
_entity_poly.pdbx_strand_id
1 'polypeptide(L)'
;MTRCFYLLVVLAVPACCSAAGFAQAVVDYAPGVAPARNFPDDLPYTQPNAAIGWPERVTADGTNFEGVVSPFNPPAGLDEIVSIGEGGFVTLRLSNYAVPVDGPELGFFTNAGLGDQDYPAGLAATDLSQPFTTFGIDSAMVEVSEDGAAWVSLGVQVFDIPANPFLDLASPFSATPGAVLADPGLPFDGALSSFAGKNYAEIKTLLGGSAGGTWLDISGAGLPRVGYVRLSVPTGGGSFELDAVSVATAALGAPVPEPGALALAVAAAGCLAAVRRR
;
A
#
# COMPACT_ATOMS: atom_id res chain seq x y z
N MET A 1 -14.36 -25.17 55.49
CA MET A 1 -14.73 -25.32 54.07
C MET A 1 -13.99 -24.26 53.28
N THR A 2 -12.82 -24.63 52.76
CA THR A 2 -11.87 -23.73 52.10
C THR A 2 -12.20 -23.72 50.61
N ARG A 3 -12.69 -22.60 50.07
CA ARG A 3 -13.02 -22.48 48.64
C ARG A 3 -11.78 -22.03 47.87
N CYS A 4 -11.13 -22.97 47.17
CA CYS A 4 -10.13 -22.67 46.15
C CYS A 4 -10.79 -21.97 44.96
N PHE A 5 -10.42 -20.72 44.70
CA PHE A 5 -10.70 -20.05 43.43
C PHE A 5 -9.55 -20.35 42.47
N TYR A 6 -9.82 -21.12 41.41
CA TYR A 6 -8.87 -21.29 40.31
C TYR A 6 -8.95 -20.07 39.38
N LEU A 7 -7.88 -19.29 39.33
CA LEU A 7 -7.72 -18.19 38.38
C LEU A 7 -7.30 -18.79 37.03
N LEU A 8 -8.19 -18.75 36.04
CA LEU A 8 -7.89 -19.18 34.67
C LEU A 8 -7.13 -18.03 33.97
N VAL A 9 -5.82 -18.17 33.79
CA VAL A 9 -5.03 -17.24 32.96
C VAL A 9 -5.14 -17.71 31.51
N VAL A 10 -5.89 -16.97 30.69
CA VAL A 10 -5.91 -17.17 29.24
C VAL A 10 -4.65 -16.52 28.68
N LEU A 11 -3.62 -17.33 28.41
CA LEU A 11 -2.49 -16.91 27.59
C LEU A 11 -2.97 -16.80 26.15
N ALA A 12 -3.20 -15.57 25.68
CA ALA A 12 -3.38 -15.30 24.26
C ALA A 12 -2.03 -15.56 23.57
N VAL A 13 -1.90 -16.72 22.93
CA VAL A 13 -0.79 -17.01 22.04
C VAL A 13 -1.04 -16.19 20.77
N PRO A 14 -0.13 -15.26 20.38
CA PRO A 14 -0.24 -14.63 19.08
C PRO A 14 -0.04 -15.73 18.04
N ALA A 15 -1.10 -16.05 17.29
CA ALA A 15 -0.94 -16.85 16.10
C ALA A 15 -0.11 -16.01 15.13
N CYS A 16 1.17 -16.34 14.98
CA CYS A 16 2.03 -15.75 13.96
C CYS A 16 1.60 -16.35 12.61
N CYS A 17 0.46 -15.89 12.08
CA CYS A 17 0.24 -15.95 10.66
C CYS A 17 1.15 -14.85 10.10
N SER A 18 2.21 -15.27 9.40
CA SER A 18 3.07 -14.35 8.65
C SER A 18 2.26 -13.79 7.49
N ALA A 19 1.37 -12.84 7.80
CA ALA A 19 0.76 -11.98 6.79
C ALA A 19 1.88 -11.11 6.20
N ALA A 20 1.86 -10.92 4.88
CA ALA A 20 2.70 -9.90 4.25
C ALA A 20 2.48 -8.56 4.97
N GLY A 21 3.56 -7.79 5.15
CA GLY A 21 3.50 -6.52 5.85
C GLY A 21 2.77 -5.50 5.00
N PHE A 22 1.61 -5.06 5.44
CA PHE A 22 0.84 -4.00 4.77
C PHE A 22 0.50 -2.89 5.75
N ALA A 23 0.10 -1.73 5.23
CA ALA A 23 -0.73 -0.83 6.02
C ALA A 23 -1.98 -1.57 6.50
N GLN A 24 -2.26 -1.56 7.81
CA GLN A 24 -3.42 -2.24 8.39
C GLN A 24 -4.44 -1.29 9.01
N ALA A 25 -4.10 -0.02 9.15
CA ALA A 25 -4.99 0.97 9.74
C ALA A 25 -4.70 2.37 9.21
N VAL A 26 -5.77 3.11 8.96
CA VAL A 26 -5.75 4.57 8.79
C VAL A 26 -5.70 5.19 10.18
N VAL A 27 -4.66 5.96 10.46
CA VAL A 27 -4.49 6.69 11.73
C VAL A 27 -5.17 8.05 11.64
N ASP A 28 -4.96 8.75 10.53
CA ASP A 28 -5.52 10.07 10.28
C ASP A 28 -5.59 10.32 8.77
N TYR A 29 -6.59 11.10 8.34
CA TYR A 29 -6.80 11.44 6.95
C TYR A 29 -7.46 12.80 6.82
N ALA A 30 -6.84 13.67 6.02
CA ALA A 30 -7.43 14.91 5.56
C ALA A 30 -7.37 14.93 4.02
N PRO A 31 -8.50 14.99 3.31
CA PRO A 31 -8.53 14.91 1.85
C PRO A 31 -7.86 16.09 1.14
N GLY A 32 -7.65 17.22 1.82
CA GLY A 32 -7.11 18.44 1.20
C GLY A 32 -8.11 19.11 0.24
N VAL A 33 -7.59 20.00 -0.60
CA VAL A 33 -8.34 20.71 -1.64
C VAL A 33 -8.31 19.92 -2.94
N ALA A 34 -9.47 19.78 -3.58
CA ALA A 34 -9.62 19.14 -4.88
C ALA A 34 -8.97 17.74 -4.99
N PRO A 35 -9.29 16.78 -4.09
CA PRO A 35 -8.95 15.39 -4.34
C PRO A 35 -9.57 14.92 -5.66
N ALA A 36 -8.92 13.97 -6.33
CA ALA A 36 -9.40 13.39 -7.57
C ALA A 36 -10.81 12.82 -7.43
N ARG A 37 -11.53 12.80 -8.55
CA ARG A 37 -12.94 12.39 -8.63
C ARG A 37 -13.09 11.32 -9.69
N ASN A 38 -13.90 10.32 -9.37
CA ASN A 38 -14.22 9.24 -10.28
C ASN A 38 -15.01 9.77 -11.49
N PHE A 39 -14.60 9.37 -12.69
CA PHE A 39 -15.14 9.90 -13.94
C PHE A 39 -16.62 9.56 -14.19
N PRO A 40 -17.10 8.31 -13.96
CA PRO A 40 -18.49 7.95 -14.22
C PRO A 40 -19.51 8.63 -13.30
N ASP A 41 -19.18 8.81 -12.01
CA ASP A 41 -20.14 9.24 -10.99
C ASP A 41 -19.85 10.63 -10.40
N ASP A 42 -18.73 11.25 -10.76
CA ASP A 42 -18.22 12.49 -10.18
C ASP A 42 -18.17 12.44 -8.63
N LEU A 43 -17.79 11.29 -8.07
CA LEU A 43 -17.61 11.12 -6.63
C LEU A 43 -16.12 11.20 -6.26
N PRO A 44 -15.75 11.88 -5.16
CA PRO A 44 -14.35 12.00 -4.78
C PRO A 44 -13.81 10.69 -4.19
N TYR A 45 -12.56 10.36 -4.47
CA TYR A 45 -11.85 9.20 -3.91
C TYR A 45 -11.45 9.44 -2.44
N THR A 46 -12.41 9.65 -1.55
CA THR A 46 -12.13 10.05 -0.14
C THR A 46 -12.37 8.93 0.86
N GLN A 47 -12.22 7.67 0.44
CA GLN A 47 -12.32 6.50 1.31
C GLN A 47 -10.92 6.05 1.73
N PRO A 48 -10.39 6.47 2.90
CA PRO A 48 -9.01 6.18 3.25
C PRO A 48 -8.75 4.70 3.55
N ASN A 49 -9.81 3.90 3.79
CA ASN A 49 -9.69 2.45 3.92
C ASN A 49 -9.39 1.74 2.59
N ALA A 50 -9.41 2.43 1.45
CA ALA A 50 -8.85 1.89 0.22
C ALA A 50 -7.35 1.60 0.38
N ALA A 51 -6.63 2.45 1.14
CA ALA A 51 -5.17 2.40 1.30
C ALA A 51 -4.61 1.27 2.21
N ILE A 52 -5.44 0.33 2.68
CA ILE A 52 -5.02 -0.69 3.66
C ILE A 52 -5.20 -2.10 3.10
N GLY A 53 -4.27 -2.97 3.47
CA GLY A 53 -4.28 -4.37 3.05
C GLY A 53 -3.52 -4.63 1.75
N TRP A 54 -3.96 -5.65 1.03
CA TRP A 54 -3.33 -6.12 -0.21
C TRP A 54 -3.69 -5.13 -1.34
N PRO A 55 -2.78 -4.82 -2.28
CA PRO A 55 -3.05 -3.93 -3.42
C PRO A 55 -4.29 -4.36 -4.23
N GLU A 56 -4.98 -3.48 -4.93
CA GLU A 56 -6.19 -3.87 -5.63
C GLU A 56 -5.93 -4.94 -6.73
N ARG A 57 -6.91 -5.83 -6.94
CA ARG A 57 -6.86 -6.92 -7.92
C ARG A 57 -7.85 -6.77 -9.06
N VAL A 58 -8.92 -6.01 -8.84
CA VAL A 58 -9.98 -5.79 -9.80
C VAL A 58 -10.20 -4.29 -9.90
N THR A 59 -10.09 -3.75 -11.10
CA THR A 59 -10.41 -2.37 -11.43
C THR A 59 -11.91 -2.23 -11.59
N ALA A 60 -12.48 -1.20 -10.96
CA ALA A 60 -13.87 -0.78 -11.02
C ALA A 60 -14.87 -1.94 -10.77
N ASP A 61 -14.68 -2.69 -9.69
CA ASP A 61 -15.51 -3.85 -9.31
C ASP A 61 -17.02 -3.50 -9.29
N GLY A 62 -17.84 -4.35 -9.91
CA GLY A 62 -19.29 -4.19 -9.94
C GLY A 62 -19.79 -3.13 -10.93
N THR A 63 -18.91 -2.61 -11.80
CA THR A 63 -19.27 -1.65 -12.86
C THR A 63 -19.17 -2.26 -14.27
N ASN A 64 -19.58 -1.51 -15.29
CA ASN A 64 -19.40 -1.93 -16.70
C ASN A 64 -17.94 -1.82 -17.19
N PHE A 65 -17.03 -1.33 -16.34
CA PHE A 65 -15.60 -1.19 -16.63
C PHE A 65 -14.76 -2.18 -15.82
N GLU A 66 -15.41 -3.18 -15.20
CA GLU A 66 -14.74 -4.20 -14.40
C GLU A 66 -13.70 -4.97 -15.23
N GLY A 67 -12.50 -5.10 -14.67
CA GLY A 67 -11.42 -5.90 -15.24
C GLY A 67 -10.34 -6.18 -14.21
N VAL A 68 -9.45 -7.11 -14.50
CA VAL A 68 -8.28 -7.33 -13.64
C VAL A 68 -7.41 -6.09 -13.57
N VAL A 69 -6.86 -5.80 -12.39
CA VAL A 69 -5.76 -4.84 -12.29
C VAL A 69 -4.56 -5.37 -13.05
N SER A 70 -3.97 -4.51 -13.86
CA SER A 70 -2.75 -4.80 -14.63
C SER A 70 -2.03 -3.48 -14.96
N PRO A 71 -0.81 -3.54 -15.54
CA PRO A 71 -0.11 -2.34 -15.96
C PRO A 71 -0.85 -1.48 -16.99
N PHE A 72 -1.88 -2.01 -17.67
CA PHE A 72 -2.69 -1.28 -18.65
C PHE A 72 -4.13 -1.05 -18.17
N ASN A 73 -4.48 -1.52 -16.98
CA ASN A 73 -5.80 -1.36 -16.37
C ASN A 73 -5.58 -1.15 -14.86
N PRO A 74 -5.15 0.05 -14.43
CA PRO A 74 -4.86 0.32 -13.02
C PRO A 74 -6.15 0.38 -12.18
N PRO A 75 -6.05 0.33 -10.84
CA PRO A 75 -7.20 0.53 -9.95
C PRO A 75 -7.84 1.92 -10.16
N ALA A 76 -9.17 1.99 -10.15
CA ALA A 76 -9.91 3.23 -10.45
C ALA A 76 -11.29 3.33 -9.78
N GLY A 77 -11.72 2.32 -9.03
CA GLY A 77 -12.96 2.30 -8.25
C GLY A 77 -12.88 3.18 -6.99
N LEU A 78 -14.04 3.55 -6.46
CA LEU A 78 -14.16 4.49 -5.33
C LEU A 78 -13.64 3.95 -3.99
N ASP A 79 -13.52 2.64 -3.89
CA ASP A 79 -13.01 1.87 -2.76
C ASP A 79 -11.66 1.21 -3.03
N GLU A 80 -11.10 1.42 -4.23
CA GLU A 80 -9.83 0.84 -4.68
C GLU A 80 -8.65 1.81 -4.47
N ILE A 81 -8.92 3.12 -4.48
CA ILE A 81 -7.92 4.16 -4.24
C ILE A 81 -8.45 5.27 -3.35
N VAL A 82 -7.55 5.89 -2.58
CA VAL A 82 -7.79 7.16 -1.89
C VAL A 82 -6.98 8.27 -2.53
N SER A 83 -7.62 9.40 -2.81
CA SER A 83 -6.97 10.61 -3.28
C SER A 83 -6.69 11.58 -2.13
N ILE A 84 -5.52 12.20 -2.22
CA ILE A 84 -5.02 13.26 -1.36
C ILE A 84 -4.88 14.49 -2.24
N GLY A 85 -5.72 15.50 -2.04
CA GLY A 85 -5.60 16.79 -2.71
C GLY A 85 -4.62 17.73 -2.00
N GLU A 86 -4.45 18.92 -2.55
CA GLU A 86 -3.51 19.92 -2.06
C GLU A 86 -3.72 20.26 -0.57
N GLY A 87 -2.62 20.24 0.20
CA GLY A 87 -2.63 20.45 1.65
C GLY A 87 -3.23 19.28 2.44
N GLY A 88 -3.63 18.20 1.78
CA GLY A 88 -4.13 16.97 2.38
C GLY A 88 -3.01 16.01 2.78
N PHE A 89 -3.40 14.98 3.54
CA PHE A 89 -2.52 13.88 3.90
C PHE A 89 -3.31 12.62 4.27
N VAL A 90 -2.62 11.48 4.23
CA VAL A 90 -3.04 10.23 4.87
C VAL A 90 -1.90 9.73 5.76
N THR A 91 -2.24 9.28 6.96
CA THR A 91 -1.30 8.61 7.88
C THR A 91 -1.75 7.17 8.07
N LEU A 92 -0.85 6.25 7.78
CA LEU A 92 -1.08 4.80 7.83
C LEU A 92 -0.18 4.16 8.88
N ARG A 93 -0.72 3.15 9.57
CA ARG A 93 0.04 2.25 10.44
C ARG A 93 0.26 0.93 9.72
N LEU A 94 1.52 0.49 9.67
CA LEU A 94 1.90 -0.81 9.14
C LEU A 94 1.52 -1.94 10.12
N SER A 95 1.29 -3.13 9.60
CA SER A 95 1.06 -4.32 10.42
C SER A 95 2.31 -4.76 11.16
N ASN A 96 3.44 -4.60 10.48
CA ASN A 96 4.76 -4.94 10.95
C ASN A 96 5.68 -3.76 10.71
N TYR A 97 6.65 -3.61 11.59
CA TYR A 97 7.72 -2.66 11.35
C TYR A 97 8.47 -3.02 10.07
N ALA A 98 8.77 -2.03 9.24
CA ALA A 98 9.81 -2.15 8.22
C ALA A 98 11.17 -1.91 8.88
N VAL A 99 12.09 -2.84 8.76
CA VAL A 99 13.46 -2.74 9.29
C VAL A 99 14.40 -2.47 8.13
N PRO A 100 15.27 -1.45 8.19
CA PRO A 100 16.22 -1.18 7.12
C PRO A 100 17.10 -2.39 6.77
N VAL A 101 17.27 -2.66 5.48
CA VAL A 101 18.12 -3.72 4.92
C VAL A 101 18.92 -3.20 3.72
N ASP A 102 19.68 -4.06 3.05
CA ASP A 102 20.29 -3.70 1.78
C ASP A 102 19.22 -3.73 0.67
N GLY A 103 18.70 -2.56 0.28
CA GLY A 103 17.68 -2.39 -0.75
C GLY A 103 16.39 -1.75 -0.20
N PRO A 104 15.39 -1.47 -1.05
CA PRO A 104 14.20 -0.74 -0.63
C PRO A 104 13.24 -1.60 0.22
N GLU A 105 12.59 -0.97 1.20
CA GLU A 105 11.78 -1.66 2.21
C GLU A 105 10.29 -1.36 2.15
N LEU A 106 9.89 -0.21 1.57
CA LEU A 106 8.49 0.19 1.50
C LEU A 106 8.02 0.26 0.05
N GLY A 107 7.00 -0.53 -0.29
CA GLY A 107 6.35 -0.54 -1.59
C GLY A 107 5.07 0.28 -1.56
N PHE A 108 4.84 1.10 -2.58
CA PHE A 108 3.67 1.96 -2.73
C PHE A 108 2.97 1.64 -4.03
N PHE A 109 1.69 1.29 -3.93
CA PHE A 109 0.84 0.96 -5.07
C PHE A 109 -0.15 2.11 -5.27
N THR A 110 -0.26 2.57 -6.51
CA THR A 110 -1.11 3.70 -6.91
C THR A 110 -1.94 3.32 -8.13
N ASN A 111 -2.72 4.26 -8.65
CA ASN A 111 -3.37 4.13 -9.96
C ASN A 111 -2.43 4.37 -11.16
N ALA A 112 -1.10 4.30 -10.96
CA ALA A 112 -0.14 4.43 -12.05
C ALA A 112 -0.34 3.32 -13.09
N GLY A 113 -0.38 3.71 -14.37
CA GLY A 113 -0.64 2.81 -15.48
C GLY A 113 0.05 3.23 -16.78
N LEU A 114 0.06 2.30 -17.73
CA LEU A 114 0.61 2.46 -19.07
C LEU A 114 -0.51 2.57 -20.10
N GLY A 115 -0.32 3.43 -21.09
CA GLY A 115 -1.17 3.51 -22.27
C GLY A 115 -0.89 2.38 -23.25
N ASP A 116 -1.92 1.61 -23.60
CA ASP A 116 -1.83 0.57 -24.61
C ASP A 116 -1.83 1.17 -26.03
N GLN A 117 -0.70 1.07 -26.71
CA GLN A 117 -0.51 1.59 -28.07
C GLN A 117 -1.07 0.67 -29.16
N ASP A 118 -1.44 -0.56 -28.81
CA ASP A 118 -2.02 -1.54 -29.74
C ASP A 118 -3.20 -2.25 -29.06
N TYR A 119 -4.14 -1.46 -28.51
CA TYR A 119 -5.24 -1.99 -27.73
C TYR A 119 -6.02 -3.11 -28.45
N PRO A 120 -6.28 -4.27 -27.81
CA PRO A 120 -6.03 -4.62 -26.40
C PRO A 120 -4.76 -5.49 -26.17
N ALA A 121 -3.73 -5.36 -27.00
CA ALA A 121 -2.55 -6.23 -26.98
C ALA A 121 -1.60 -6.00 -25.79
N GLY A 122 -1.80 -4.92 -25.03
CA GLY A 122 -0.96 -4.56 -23.89
C GLY A 122 0.43 -4.13 -24.33
N LEU A 123 0.54 -3.23 -25.30
CA LEU A 123 1.82 -2.72 -25.79
C LEU A 123 2.11 -1.33 -25.23
N ALA A 124 3.16 -1.22 -24.41
CA ALA A 124 3.61 0.07 -23.91
C ALA A 124 4.28 0.90 -25.03
N ALA A 125 4.14 2.22 -24.98
CA ALA A 125 4.81 3.11 -25.92
C ALA A 125 6.33 3.03 -25.80
N THR A 126 7.03 3.31 -26.89
CA THR A 126 8.50 3.40 -26.90
C THR A 126 9.02 4.71 -26.28
N ASP A 127 8.17 5.75 -26.26
CA ASP A 127 8.39 6.99 -25.53
C ASP A 127 7.23 7.18 -24.53
N LEU A 128 7.51 6.98 -23.25
CA LEU A 128 6.53 7.08 -22.16
C LEU A 128 6.33 8.51 -21.63
N SER A 129 6.99 9.50 -22.24
CA SER A 129 6.84 10.92 -21.88
C SER A 129 5.72 11.64 -22.65
N GLN A 130 5.10 10.97 -23.63
CA GLN A 130 4.07 11.56 -24.48
C GLN A 130 2.70 11.56 -23.79
N PRO A 131 1.77 12.45 -24.17
CA PRO A 131 0.40 12.37 -23.71
C PRO A 131 -0.22 10.98 -23.95
N PHE A 132 -0.99 10.50 -22.97
CA PHE A 132 -1.71 9.22 -23.01
C PHE A 132 -0.85 7.95 -23.10
N THR A 133 0.48 8.05 -22.93
CA THR A 133 1.35 6.86 -22.82
C THR A 133 1.46 6.33 -21.40
N THR A 134 1.05 7.12 -20.41
CA THR A 134 0.95 6.78 -19.00
C THR A 134 -0.25 7.49 -18.37
N PHE A 135 -0.71 6.98 -17.22
CA PHE A 135 -1.82 7.53 -16.43
C PHE A 135 -1.50 7.42 -14.93
N GLY A 136 -2.11 8.27 -14.10
CA GLY A 136 -2.02 8.16 -12.63
C GLY A 136 -0.60 8.27 -12.06
N ILE A 137 0.32 8.89 -12.80
CA ILE A 137 1.68 9.17 -12.32
C ILE A 137 1.64 10.49 -11.57
N ASP A 138 1.82 10.41 -10.26
CA ASP A 138 1.77 11.56 -9.36
C ASP A 138 2.92 11.54 -8.36
N SER A 139 2.96 12.55 -7.50
CA SER A 139 4.01 12.69 -6.50
C SER A 139 3.46 13.17 -5.16
N ALA A 140 4.08 12.71 -4.07
CA ALA A 140 3.71 13.08 -2.72
C ALA A 140 4.95 13.23 -1.84
N MET A 141 4.87 14.08 -0.83
CA MET A 141 5.83 14.11 0.27
C MET A 141 5.62 12.85 1.12
N VAL A 142 6.70 12.09 1.31
CA VAL A 142 6.70 10.90 2.15
C VAL A 142 7.43 11.18 3.45
N GLU A 143 6.78 10.85 4.56
CA GLU A 143 7.37 10.90 5.89
C GLU A 143 7.16 9.56 6.59
N VAL A 144 8.16 9.13 7.34
CA VAL A 144 8.15 7.86 8.07
C VAL A 144 8.36 8.10 9.55
N SER A 145 7.82 7.19 10.37
CA SER A 145 7.94 7.25 11.82
C SER A 145 7.98 5.86 12.43
N GLU A 146 8.75 5.70 13.51
CA GLU A 146 8.69 4.50 14.34
C GLU A 146 7.41 4.47 15.19
N ASP A 147 6.99 5.61 15.74
CA ASP A 147 5.99 5.71 16.81
C ASP A 147 4.70 6.45 16.42
N GLY A 148 4.67 7.05 15.23
CA GLY A 148 3.55 7.85 14.74
C GLY A 148 3.54 9.28 15.29
N ALA A 149 4.58 9.69 16.01
CA ALA A 149 4.69 11.02 16.63
C ALA A 149 5.91 11.80 16.10
N ALA A 150 7.08 11.18 16.05
CA ALA A 150 8.29 11.78 15.50
C ALA A 150 8.46 11.38 14.03
N TRP A 151 8.46 12.37 13.13
CA TRP A 151 8.45 12.16 11.69
C TRP A 151 9.81 12.51 11.07
N VAL A 152 10.28 11.64 10.17
CA VAL A 152 11.45 11.87 9.32
C VAL A 152 10.98 11.91 7.88
N SER A 153 11.34 12.98 7.16
CA SER A 153 10.99 13.13 5.75
C SER A 153 11.94 12.34 4.85
N LEU A 154 11.37 11.63 3.90
CA LEU A 154 12.07 11.02 2.76
C LEU A 154 12.03 11.93 1.52
N GLY A 155 11.48 13.15 1.65
CA GLY A 155 11.28 14.09 0.56
C GLY A 155 10.05 13.78 -0.31
N VAL A 156 9.93 14.52 -1.40
CA VAL A 156 8.90 14.29 -2.43
C VAL A 156 9.34 13.13 -3.31
N GLN A 157 8.46 12.16 -3.48
CA GLN A 157 8.68 10.95 -4.26
C GLN A 157 7.71 10.93 -5.44
N VAL A 158 8.16 10.38 -6.56
CA VAL A 158 7.33 10.14 -7.75
C VAL A 158 6.89 8.69 -7.73
N PHE A 159 5.61 8.46 -8.00
CA PHE A 159 5.00 7.13 -8.02
C PHE A 159 4.55 6.81 -9.44
N ASP A 160 5.40 6.10 -10.17
CA ASP A 160 5.27 5.88 -11.62
C ASP A 160 5.32 4.41 -12.04
N ILE A 161 5.41 3.49 -11.08
CA ILE A 161 5.52 2.06 -11.37
C ILE A 161 4.13 1.40 -11.25
N PRO A 162 3.59 0.83 -12.34
CA PRO A 162 2.28 0.21 -12.31
C PRO A 162 2.25 -1.09 -11.48
N ALA A 163 1.06 -1.45 -11.01
CA ALA A 163 0.81 -2.72 -10.34
C ALA A 163 0.52 -3.87 -11.34
N ASN A 164 0.89 -5.09 -10.97
CA ASN A 164 0.51 -6.32 -11.66
C ASN A 164 0.28 -7.46 -10.65
N PRO A 165 -0.96 -7.65 -10.18
CA PRO A 165 -1.25 -8.60 -9.11
C PRO A 165 -1.21 -10.07 -9.50
N PHE A 166 -1.22 -10.41 -10.80
CA PHE A 166 -1.32 -11.79 -11.28
C PHE A 166 -0.20 -12.18 -12.24
N LEU A 167 0.33 -13.38 -12.10
CA LEU A 167 1.43 -13.90 -12.93
C LEU A 167 0.95 -14.69 -14.15
N ASP A 168 -0.24 -15.30 -14.06
CA ASP A 168 -0.75 -16.30 -14.98
C ASP A 168 -1.74 -15.78 -16.04
N LEU A 169 -2.02 -14.48 -16.04
CA LEU A 169 -2.92 -13.88 -17.04
C LEU A 169 -2.25 -13.74 -18.41
N ALA A 170 -2.95 -14.14 -19.47
CA ALA A 170 -2.47 -13.99 -20.84
C ALA A 170 -2.72 -12.58 -21.43
N SER A 171 -3.72 -11.88 -20.91
CA SER A 171 -4.12 -10.54 -21.34
C SER A 171 -4.18 -9.59 -20.15
N PRO A 172 -3.75 -8.32 -20.29
CA PRO A 172 -3.86 -7.32 -19.23
C PRO A 172 -5.31 -6.84 -19.02
N PHE A 173 -6.24 -7.19 -19.93
CA PHE A 173 -7.66 -6.85 -19.86
C PHE A 173 -8.53 -8.09 -19.63
N SER A 174 -8.02 -9.09 -18.90
CA SER A 174 -8.82 -10.26 -18.54
C SER A 174 -10.04 -9.81 -17.71
N ALA A 175 -11.20 -10.38 -17.99
CA ALA A 175 -12.39 -10.18 -17.16
C ALA A 175 -12.39 -11.08 -15.91
N THR A 176 -11.48 -12.04 -15.83
CA THR A 176 -11.39 -12.97 -14.70
C THR A 176 -10.02 -12.88 -14.06
N PRO A 177 -9.96 -12.71 -12.72
CA PRO A 177 -8.74 -12.78 -11.94
C PRO A 177 -7.91 -14.04 -12.21
N GLY A 178 -6.59 -13.89 -12.15
CA GLY A 178 -5.65 -15.00 -12.24
C GLY A 178 -5.67 -15.88 -10.98
N ALA A 179 -5.16 -17.10 -11.09
CA ALA A 179 -5.03 -18.01 -9.95
C ALA A 179 -3.67 -17.87 -9.23
N VAL A 180 -2.67 -17.28 -9.89
CA VAL A 180 -1.31 -17.14 -9.35
C VAL A 180 -1.01 -15.68 -9.07
N LEU A 181 -0.90 -15.34 -7.79
CA LEU A 181 -0.57 -13.99 -7.33
C LEU A 181 0.91 -13.67 -7.51
N ALA A 182 1.19 -12.41 -7.84
CA ALA A 182 2.50 -11.81 -7.68
C ALA A 182 2.80 -11.52 -6.19
N ASP A 183 4.06 -11.30 -5.85
CA ASP A 183 4.50 -10.99 -4.50
C ASP A 183 4.54 -9.46 -4.27
N PRO A 184 3.64 -8.88 -3.46
CA PRO A 184 3.67 -7.46 -3.14
C PRO A 184 4.74 -7.09 -2.10
N GLY A 185 5.43 -8.08 -1.53
CA GLY A 185 6.60 -7.91 -0.67
C GLY A 185 7.93 -8.04 -1.42
N LEU A 186 7.91 -8.23 -2.74
CA LEU A 186 9.11 -8.31 -3.57
C LEU A 186 9.36 -6.97 -4.28
N PRO A 187 10.43 -6.24 -3.95
CA PRO A 187 10.77 -5.00 -4.64
C PRO A 187 11.01 -5.15 -6.14
N PHE A 188 10.53 -4.17 -6.90
CA PHE A 188 10.91 -3.98 -8.30
C PHE A 188 12.04 -2.96 -8.39
N ASP A 189 13.16 -3.35 -9.01
CA ASP A 189 14.40 -2.55 -9.14
C ASP A 189 14.51 -1.83 -10.50
N GLY A 190 13.43 -1.79 -11.28
CA GLY A 190 13.38 -1.07 -12.55
C GLY A 190 12.79 0.33 -12.43
N ALA A 191 12.81 1.06 -13.54
CA ALA A 191 12.22 2.39 -13.65
C ALA A 191 11.06 2.38 -14.65
N LEU A 192 10.26 3.46 -14.71
CA LEU A 192 9.21 3.60 -15.73
C LEU A 192 9.74 3.36 -17.16
N SER A 193 10.95 3.85 -17.47
CA SER A 193 11.58 3.65 -18.78
C SER A 193 11.87 2.18 -19.11
N SER A 194 11.95 1.30 -18.10
CA SER A 194 12.12 -0.14 -18.31
C SER A 194 10.91 -0.78 -18.99
N PHE A 195 9.71 -0.18 -18.92
CA PHE A 195 8.51 -0.68 -19.59
C PHE A 195 8.42 -0.29 -21.07
N ALA A 196 9.24 0.68 -21.53
CA ALA A 196 9.11 1.25 -22.86
C ALA A 196 9.21 0.20 -23.98
N GLY A 197 8.21 0.19 -24.87
CA GLY A 197 8.12 -0.72 -26.00
C GLY A 197 7.88 -2.19 -25.66
N LYS A 198 7.59 -2.54 -24.40
CA LYS A 198 7.32 -3.92 -23.97
C LYS A 198 5.84 -4.26 -24.11
N ASN A 199 5.56 -5.49 -24.54
CA ASN A 199 4.23 -6.05 -24.44
C ASN A 199 3.97 -6.64 -23.04
N TYR A 200 2.71 -7.00 -22.74
CA TYR A 200 2.33 -7.49 -21.41
C TYR A 200 3.13 -8.73 -20.95
N ALA A 201 3.44 -9.68 -21.83
CA ALA A 201 4.23 -10.85 -21.47
C ALA A 201 5.69 -10.49 -21.10
N GLU A 202 6.28 -9.53 -21.82
CA GLU A 202 7.61 -9.00 -21.51
C GLU A 202 7.61 -8.18 -20.23
N ILE A 203 6.54 -7.43 -19.95
CA ILE A 203 6.36 -6.68 -18.70
C ILE A 203 6.28 -7.63 -17.50
N LYS A 204 5.50 -8.72 -17.57
CA LYS A 204 5.48 -9.71 -16.49
C LYS A 204 6.85 -10.35 -16.25
N THR A 205 7.60 -10.59 -17.33
CA THR A 205 8.98 -11.08 -17.24
C THR A 205 9.90 -10.06 -16.57
N LEU A 206 9.76 -8.77 -16.92
CA LEU A 206 10.50 -7.65 -16.32
C LEU A 206 10.22 -7.54 -14.81
N LEU A 207 8.96 -7.65 -14.40
CA LEU A 207 8.56 -7.58 -13.00
C LEU A 207 9.06 -8.78 -12.17
N GLY A 208 9.39 -9.91 -12.81
CA GLY A 208 10.12 -11.00 -12.15
C GLY A 208 9.41 -11.63 -10.96
N GLY A 209 8.07 -11.54 -10.89
CA GLY A 209 7.26 -12.01 -9.77
C GLY A 209 6.83 -10.93 -8.79
N SER A 210 7.38 -9.71 -8.89
CA SER A 210 6.92 -8.55 -8.12
C SER A 210 5.51 -8.14 -8.55
N ALA A 211 4.71 -7.68 -7.58
CA ALA A 211 3.43 -7.05 -7.87
C ALA A 211 3.57 -5.61 -8.43
N GLY A 212 4.80 -5.10 -8.60
CA GLY A 212 5.06 -3.74 -9.08
C GLY A 212 5.08 -2.73 -7.93
N GLY A 213 4.55 -1.53 -8.21
CA GLY A 213 4.60 -0.40 -7.28
C GLY A 213 5.97 0.27 -7.17
N THR A 214 6.01 1.48 -6.63
CA THR A 214 7.24 2.24 -6.40
C THR A 214 7.83 1.86 -5.05
N TRP A 215 9.12 1.53 -5.02
CA TRP A 215 9.81 1.04 -3.82
C TRP A 215 10.81 2.07 -3.29
N LEU A 216 10.73 2.36 -1.99
CA LEU A 216 11.56 3.35 -1.32
C LEU A 216 12.50 2.71 -0.30
N ASP A 217 13.75 3.19 -0.30
CA ASP A 217 14.78 2.87 0.69
C ASP A 217 14.65 3.80 1.91
N ILE A 218 14.49 3.21 3.09
CA ILE A 218 14.37 3.91 4.37
C ILE A 218 15.66 3.93 5.20
N SER A 219 16.73 3.28 4.74
CA SER A 219 18.02 3.21 5.44
C SER A 219 18.63 4.59 5.71
N GLY A 220 18.37 5.56 4.82
CA GLY A 220 18.78 6.96 4.98
C GLY A 220 18.01 7.74 6.06
N ALA A 221 16.90 7.22 6.59
CA ALA A 221 16.06 7.91 7.58
C ALA A 221 16.69 7.97 8.98
N GLY A 222 17.70 7.14 9.26
CA GLY A 222 18.33 7.05 10.58
C GLY A 222 17.43 6.46 11.67
N LEU A 223 16.30 5.85 11.28
CA LEU A 223 15.40 5.12 12.17
C LEU A 223 15.79 3.64 12.23
N PRO A 224 15.73 2.98 13.40
CA PRO A 224 16.02 1.55 13.50
C PRO A 224 14.94 0.68 12.85
N ARG A 225 13.73 1.24 12.70
CA ARG A 225 12.56 0.63 12.06
C ARG A 225 11.45 1.68 11.86
N VAL A 226 10.54 1.42 10.93
CA VAL A 226 9.39 2.27 10.58
C VAL A 226 8.09 1.51 10.83
N GLY A 227 7.17 2.10 11.59
CA GLY A 227 5.84 1.52 11.86
C GLY A 227 4.71 2.33 11.25
N TYR A 228 4.99 3.54 10.79
CA TYR A 228 4.01 4.49 10.28
C TYR A 228 4.56 5.22 9.06
N VAL A 229 3.66 5.50 8.12
CA VAL A 229 3.96 6.28 6.92
C VAL A 229 2.91 7.38 6.80
N ARG A 230 3.33 8.58 6.43
CA ARG A 230 2.46 9.70 6.07
C ARG A 230 2.79 10.11 4.65
N LEU A 231 1.75 10.20 3.82
CA LEU A 231 1.83 10.79 2.49
C LEU A 231 1.05 12.11 2.52
N SER A 232 1.63 13.16 1.99
CA SER A 232 0.98 14.48 1.91
C SER A 232 1.26 15.16 0.59
N VAL A 233 0.29 15.95 0.12
CA VAL A 233 0.45 16.75 -1.10
C VAL A 233 0.63 18.21 -0.70
N PRO A 234 1.80 18.82 -0.96
CA PRO A 234 2.00 20.24 -0.70
C PRO A 234 1.00 21.11 -1.47
N THR A 235 0.73 22.33 -0.98
CA THR A 235 -0.09 23.30 -1.72
C THR A 235 0.50 23.56 -3.12
N GLY A 236 -0.35 23.53 -4.15
CA GLY A 236 0.06 23.60 -5.56
C GLY A 236 0.58 22.29 -6.17
N GLY A 237 0.49 21.17 -5.45
CA GLY A 237 0.97 19.85 -5.87
C GLY A 237 -0.04 19.00 -6.66
N GLY A 238 -1.27 19.48 -6.88
CA GLY A 238 -2.32 18.68 -7.53
C GLY A 238 -2.99 17.69 -6.57
N SER A 239 -3.22 16.46 -7.05
CA SER A 239 -3.70 15.33 -6.24
C SER A 239 -2.75 14.14 -6.34
N PHE A 240 -2.87 13.21 -5.41
CA PHE A 240 -2.13 11.95 -5.39
C PHE A 240 -3.06 10.83 -4.97
N GLU A 241 -3.05 9.72 -5.71
CA GLU A 241 -3.89 8.55 -5.44
C GLU A 241 -3.08 7.36 -4.92
N LEU A 242 -3.57 6.74 -3.85
CA LEU A 242 -2.95 5.60 -3.18
C LEU A 242 -3.90 4.41 -3.13
N ASP A 243 -3.42 3.25 -3.53
CA ASP A 243 -4.08 1.94 -3.40
C ASP A 243 -3.56 1.19 -2.17
N ALA A 244 -2.25 1.03 -2.02
CA ALA A 244 -1.71 0.27 -0.89
C ALA A 244 -0.27 0.64 -0.53
N VAL A 245 0.12 0.26 0.69
CA VAL A 245 1.52 0.28 1.15
C VAL A 245 1.91 -1.09 1.67
N SER A 246 3.03 -1.63 1.18
CA SER A 246 3.61 -2.89 1.64
C SER A 246 5.00 -2.71 2.25
N VAL A 247 5.42 -3.71 3.01
CA VAL A 247 6.78 -3.89 3.52
C VAL A 247 7.42 -5.03 2.75
N ALA A 248 8.65 -4.83 2.29
CA ALA A 248 9.42 -5.87 1.63
C ALA A 248 9.53 -7.08 2.56
N THR A 249 9.37 -8.30 2.01
CA THR A 249 9.45 -9.54 2.78
C THR A 249 10.79 -9.67 3.50
N ALA A 250 11.88 -9.19 2.88
CA ALA A 250 13.22 -9.17 3.48
C ALA A 250 13.37 -8.15 4.64
N ALA A 251 12.54 -7.11 4.67
CA ALA A 251 12.55 -6.04 5.67
C ALA A 251 11.50 -6.22 6.78
N LEU A 252 10.76 -7.33 6.77
CA LEU A 252 9.62 -7.54 7.66
C LEU A 252 10.06 -7.75 9.11
N GLY A 253 9.73 -6.79 9.97
CA GLY A 253 10.01 -6.80 11.40
C GLY A 253 8.86 -7.34 12.26
N ALA A 254 8.96 -7.08 13.57
CA ALA A 254 7.91 -7.44 14.53
C ALA A 254 6.60 -6.67 14.27
N PRO A 255 5.45 -7.17 14.76
CA PRO A 255 4.18 -6.44 14.65
C PRO A 255 4.23 -5.05 15.29
N VAL A 256 3.57 -4.07 14.67
CA VAL A 256 3.39 -2.74 15.26
C VAL A 256 2.27 -2.80 16.30
N PRO A 257 2.51 -2.41 17.57
CA PRO A 257 1.49 -2.51 18.61
C PRO A 257 0.23 -1.71 18.28
N GLU A 258 -0.94 -2.32 18.49
CA GLU A 258 -2.20 -1.58 18.43
C GLU A 258 -2.37 -0.69 19.67
N PRO A 259 -2.83 0.56 19.53
CA PRO A 259 -3.06 1.46 20.66
C PRO A 259 -3.94 0.85 21.77
N GLY A 260 -4.90 -0.02 21.40
CA GLY A 260 -5.79 -0.69 22.35
C GLY A 260 -5.17 -1.85 23.15
N ALA A 261 -4.11 -2.48 22.63
CA ALA A 261 -3.49 -3.65 23.27
C ALA A 261 -2.81 -3.27 24.60
N LEU A 262 -2.24 -2.06 24.66
CA LEU A 262 -1.61 -1.54 25.88
C LEU A 262 -2.63 -1.22 26.97
N ALA A 263 -3.80 -0.67 26.61
CA ALA A 263 -4.88 -0.40 27.56
C ALA A 263 -5.40 -1.69 28.22
N LEU A 264 -5.55 -2.78 27.44
CA LEU A 264 -5.96 -4.09 27.95
C LEU A 264 -4.88 -4.73 28.84
N ALA A 265 -3.60 -4.62 28.47
CA ALA A 265 -2.50 -5.12 29.30
C ALA A 265 -2.41 -4.40 30.65
N VAL A 266 -2.59 -3.07 30.67
CA VAL A 266 -2.63 -2.27 31.90
C VAL A 266 -3.85 -2.62 32.75
N ALA A 267 -5.03 -2.79 32.14
CA ALA A 267 -6.24 -3.21 32.85
C ALA A 267 -6.05 -4.60 33.49
N ALA A 268 -5.46 -5.56 32.75
CA ALA A 268 -5.16 -6.89 33.27
C ALA A 268 -4.17 -6.86 34.45
N ALA A 269 -3.10 -6.06 34.35
CA ALA A 269 -2.14 -5.87 35.43
C ALA A 269 -2.78 -5.23 36.68
N GLY A 270 -3.65 -4.25 36.49
CA GLY A 270 -4.44 -3.62 37.56
C GLY A 270 -5.34 -4.61 38.29
N CYS A 271 -6.06 -5.46 37.55
CA CYS A 271 -6.90 -6.52 38.11
C CYS A 271 -6.08 -7.55 38.92
N LEU A 272 -4.92 -7.97 38.43
CA LEU A 272 -4.04 -8.91 39.14
C LEU A 272 -3.47 -8.32 40.44
N ALA A 273 -3.11 -7.03 40.42
CA ALA A 273 -2.66 -6.33 41.62
C ALA A 273 -3.77 -6.16 42.68
N ALA A 274 -5.01 -5.94 42.23
CA ALA A 274 -6.18 -5.84 43.13
C ALA A 274 -6.56 -7.19 43.76
N VAL A 275 -6.42 -8.29 43.02
CA VAL A 275 -6.67 -9.65 43.54
C VAL A 275 -5.62 -10.09 44.55
N ARG A 276 -4.35 -9.69 44.37
CA ARG A 276 -3.26 -10.00 45.33
C ARG A 276 -3.31 -9.21 46.65
N ARG A 277 -4.10 -8.13 46.71
CA ARG A 277 -4.24 -7.28 47.91
C ARG A 277 -5.44 -7.65 48.79
N ARG A 278 -6.18 -8.71 48.45
CA ARG A 278 -7.26 -9.30 49.25
C ARG A 278 -6.83 -10.65 49.80
#